data_AF-A0AAD7BR18-F1
#
_entry.id   AF-A0AAD7BR18-F1
#
_cell.length_a   1.000
_cell.length_b   1.000
_cell.length_c   1.000
_cell.angle_alpha   90.00
_cell.angle_beta   90.00
_cell.angle_gamma   90.00
#
_symmetry.space_group_name_H-M   'P 1'
#
loop_
_entity.id
_entity.type
_entity.pdbx_description
1 polymer ?
#
loop_
_entity_poly.entity_id
_entity_poly.type
_entity_poly.pdbx_seq_one_letter_code
_entity_poly.pdbx_strand_id
1 'polypeptide(L)'
;MTSELNPLEQYASYPFSTDDEYQDGLASIVAGGALDNNPPEDIKEEILRRTRVFYFNRVTGNAITSDEAREYELSHPGTTASTSAAAVLAAAAAEPVISPSSESESETTPESTGVLSFAQLKALIESGREELIPNNKIIPDGLNEAEPSTSAAPVRKKPWETAT
;
A
#
# COMPACT_ATOMS: atom_id res chain seq x y z
N MET A 1 -14.72 -29.14 -27.01
CA MET A 1 -13.65 -29.00 -26.01
C MET A 1 -13.64 -27.54 -25.59
N THR A 2 -14.18 -27.22 -24.41
CA THR A 2 -14.07 -25.88 -23.82
C THR A 2 -12.64 -25.72 -23.34
N SER A 3 -11.84 -24.96 -24.08
CA SER A 3 -10.50 -24.57 -23.63
C SER A 3 -10.68 -23.81 -22.32
N GLU A 4 -10.31 -24.43 -21.20
CA GLU A 4 -10.16 -23.73 -19.93
C GLU A 4 -9.02 -22.73 -20.13
N LEU A 5 -9.37 -21.51 -20.53
CA LEU A 5 -8.44 -20.40 -20.57
C LEU A 5 -7.83 -20.27 -19.18
N ASN A 6 -6.50 -20.25 -19.13
CA ASN A 6 -5.78 -20.17 -17.86
C ASN A 6 -6.30 -18.93 -17.10
N PRO A 7 -6.68 -19.04 -15.82
CA PRO A 7 -7.22 -17.93 -15.05
C PRO A 7 -6.31 -16.68 -15.10
N LEU A 8 -4.99 -16.86 -15.22
CA LEU A 8 -4.03 -15.76 -15.38
C LEU A 8 -4.15 -15.03 -16.73
N GLU A 9 -4.42 -15.76 -17.82
CA GLU A 9 -4.64 -15.14 -19.14
C GLU A 9 -5.97 -14.38 -19.18
N GLN A 10 -6.99 -14.90 -18.49
CA GLN A 10 -8.27 -14.21 -18.33
C GLN A 10 -8.12 -12.94 -17.50
N TYR A 11 -7.37 -12.99 -16.39
CA TYR A 11 -7.05 -11.83 -15.58
C TYR A 11 -6.32 -10.76 -16.40
N ALA A 12 -5.32 -11.15 -17.19
CA ALA A 12 -4.57 -10.25 -18.04
C ALA A 12 -5.40 -9.61 -19.16
N SER A 13 -6.38 -10.35 -19.69
CA SER A 13 -7.26 -9.87 -20.75
C SER A 13 -8.47 -9.08 -20.23
N TYR A 14 -8.63 -8.97 -18.90
CA TYR A 14 -9.83 -8.38 -18.30
C TYR A 14 -9.81 -6.84 -18.37
N PRO A 15 -10.90 -6.20 -18.85
CA PRO A 15 -10.93 -4.75 -19.11
C PRO A 15 -11.24 -3.93 -17.83
N PHE A 16 -10.34 -3.95 -16.84
CA PHE A 16 -10.52 -3.22 -15.57
C PHE A 16 -10.78 -1.71 -15.74
N SER A 17 -10.29 -1.09 -16.82
CA SER A 17 -10.47 0.35 -17.08
C SER A 17 -11.89 0.72 -17.53
N THR A 18 -12.63 -0.21 -18.12
CA THR A 18 -13.97 0.03 -18.69
C THR A 18 -15.08 -0.41 -17.74
N ASP A 19 -14.73 -1.16 -16.70
CA ASP A 19 -15.69 -1.73 -15.76
C ASP A 19 -16.07 -0.72 -14.66
N ASP A 20 -17.29 -0.19 -14.72
CA ASP A 20 -17.78 0.85 -13.80
C ASP A 20 -17.80 0.38 -12.33
N GLU A 21 -18.17 -0.87 -12.05
CA GLU A 21 -18.21 -1.43 -10.69
C GLU A 21 -16.81 -1.50 -10.08
N TYR A 22 -15.81 -1.92 -10.86
CA TYR A 22 -14.43 -1.92 -10.44
C TYR A 22 -13.90 -0.50 -10.19
N GLN A 23 -14.20 0.45 -11.08
CA GLN A 23 -13.74 1.84 -10.95
C GLN A 23 -14.36 2.53 -9.73
N ASP A 24 -15.65 2.32 -9.45
CA ASP A 24 -16.32 2.84 -8.26
C ASP A 24 -15.71 2.25 -6.97
N GLY A 25 -15.50 0.92 -6.96
CA GLY A 25 -14.82 0.25 -5.85
C GLY A 25 -13.39 0.75 -5.63
N LEU A 26 -12.64 0.97 -6.70
CA LEU A 26 -11.29 1.52 -6.64
C LEU A 26 -11.29 2.96 -6.09
N ALA A 27 -12.24 3.80 -6.54
CA ALA A 27 -12.40 5.16 -6.04
C ALA A 27 -12.67 5.19 -4.53
N SER A 28 -13.49 4.27 -4.03
CA SER A 28 -13.76 4.11 -2.58
C SER A 28 -12.50 3.74 -1.79
N ILE A 29 -11.66 2.84 -2.32
CA ILE A 29 -10.39 2.44 -1.69
C ILE A 29 -9.39 3.60 -1.66
N VAL A 30 -9.30 4.34 -2.77
CA VAL A 30 -8.44 5.53 -2.86
C VAL A 30 -8.92 6.63 -1.92
N ALA A 31 -10.23 6.90 -1.87
CA ALA A 31 -10.84 7.86 -0.96
C ALA A 31 -10.73 7.45 0.52
N GLY A 32 -10.60 6.15 0.80
CA GLY A 32 -10.36 5.60 2.14
C GLY A 32 -8.94 5.82 2.67
N GLY A 33 -8.09 6.55 1.95
CA GLY A 33 -6.75 6.90 2.40
C GLY A 33 -5.67 5.86 2.10
N ALA A 34 -5.96 4.85 1.28
CA ALA A 34 -4.97 3.84 0.88
C ALA A 34 -3.78 4.45 0.12
N LEU A 35 -3.95 5.64 -0.47
CA LEU A 35 -2.92 6.37 -1.23
C LEU A 35 -2.51 7.72 -0.61
N ASP A 36 -3.09 8.12 0.52
CA ASP A 36 -2.97 9.49 1.08
C ASP A 36 -1.55 9.87 1.53
N ASN A 37 -0.69 8.89 1.81
CA ASN A 37 0.67 9.13 2.32
C ASN A 37 1.74 9.22 1.21
N ASN A 38 1.34 9.46 -0.04
CA ASN A 38 2.20 9.38 -1.22
C ASN A 38 3.15 8.16 -1.19
N PRO A 39 2.61 6.93 -1.12
CA PRO A 39 3.45 5.75 -1.08
C PRO A 39 4.35 5.68 -2.33
N PRO A 40 5.55 5.09 -2.22
CA PRO A 40 6.41 4.83 -3.37
C PRO A 40 5.64 4.08 -4.47
N GLU A 41 6.05 4.27 -5.72
CA GLU A 41 5.33 3.74 -6.90
C GLU A 41 5.11 2.23 -6.80
N ASP A 42 6.10 1.47 -6.32
CA ASP A 42 6.00 0.03 -6.09
C ASP A 42 4.82 -0.37 -5.19
N ILE A 43 4.55 0.41 -4.14
CA ILE A 43 3.45 0.13 -3.20
C ILE A 43 2.10 0.47 -3.85
N LYS A 44 2.04 1.55 -4.65
CA LYS A 44 0.83 1.90 -5.40
C LYS A 44 0.48 0.79 -6.38
N GLU A 45 1.47 0.29 -7.12
CA GLU A 45 1.31 -0.82 -8.06
C GLU A 45 0.86 -2.11 -7.35
N GLU A 46 1.42 -2.41 -6.17
CA GLU A 46 1.01 -3.56 -5.37
C GLU A 46 -0.44 -3.46 -4.87
N ILE A 47 -0.87 -2.28 -4.40
CA ILE A 47 -2.26 -2.04 -3.98
C ILE A 47 -3.22 -2.19 -5.17
N LEU A 48 -2.87 -1.62 -6.32
CA LEU A 48 -3.66 -1.77 -7.56
C LEU A 48 -3.77 -3.23 -7.96
N ARG A 49 -2.67 -3.98 -7.98
CA ARG A 49 -2.65 -5.41 -8.30
C ARG A 49 -3.55 -6.21 -7.35
N ARG A 50 -3.44 -5.99 -6.04
CA ARG A 50 -4.29 -6.66 -5.04
C ARG A 50 -5.78 -6.39 -5.28
N THR A 51 -6.12 -5.14 -5.61
CA THR A 51 -7.51 -4.74 -5.88
C THR A 51 -8.05 -5.41 -7.14
N ARG A 52 -7.25 -5.43 -8.22
CA ARG A 52 -7.60 -6.13 -9.48
C ARG A 52 -7.83 -7.62 -9.26
N VAL A 53 -6.90 -8.29 -8.58
CA VAL A 53 -6.98 -9.74 -8.30
C VAL A 53 -8.19 -10.05 -7.43
N PHE A 54 -8.43 -9.26 -6.38
CA PHE A 54 -9.59 -9.43 -5.51
C PHE A 54 -10.90 -9.32 -6.30
N TYR A 55 -11.04 -8.28 -7.12
CA TYR A 55 -12.24 -8.08 -7.94
C TYR A 55 -12.42 -9.20 -8.96
N PHE A 56 -11.34 -9.56 -9.67
CA PHE A 56 -11.37 -10.63 -10.66
C PHE A 56 -11.80 -11.97 -10.05
N ASN A 57 -11.24 -12.34 -8.90
CA ASN A 57 -11.62 -13.55 -8.17
C ASN A 57 -13.09 -13.50 -7.73
N ARG A 58 -13.58 -12.32 -7.30
CA ARG A 58 -14.99 -12.14 -6.92
C ARG A 58 -15.94 -12.35 -8.10
N VAL A 59 -15.60 -11.83 -9.29
CA VAL A 59 -16.47 -11.86 -10.47
C VAL A 59 -16.42 -13.22 -11.17
N THR A 60 -15.23 -13.81 -11.31
CA THR A 60 -15.04 -15.05 -12.07
C THR A 60 -15.13 -16.32 -11.21
N GLY A 61 -15.07 -16.19 -9.89
CA GLY A 61 -14.99 -17.32 -8.97
C GLY A 61 -13.64 -18.04 -8.98
N ASN A 62 -12.65 -17.49 -9.68
CA ASN A 62 -11.28 -18.00 -9.67
C ASN A 62 -10.56 -17.67 -8.35
N ALA A 63 -9.48 -18.39 -8.06
CA ALA A 63 -8.67 -18.21 -6.86
C ALA A 63 -7.22 -17.86 -7.23
N ILE A 64 -7.02 -16.73 -7.92
CA ILE A 64 -5.69 -16.24 -8.27
C ILE A 64 -5.10 -15.52 -7.05
N THR A 65 -3.84 -15.76 -6.73
CA THR A 65 -3.14 -15.00 -5.69
C THR A 65 -2.48 -13.74 -6.26
N SER A 66 -2.29 -12.72 -5.43
CA SER A 66 -1.57 -11.50 -5.84
C SER A 66 -0.12 -11.76 -6.27
N ASP A 67 0.47 -12.84 -5.76
CA ASP A 67 1.82 -13.28 -6.09
C ASP A 67 1.88 -13.90 -7.49
N GLU A 68 0.92 -14.79 -7.83
CA GLU A 68 0.81 -15.35 -9.18
C GLU A 68 0.55 -14.28 -10.23
N ALA A 69 -0.31 -13.31 -9.95
CA ALA A 69 -0.53 -12.17 -10.83
C ALA A 69 0.75 -11.34 -11.02
N ARG A 70 1.54 -11.13 -9.97
CA ARG A 70 2.82 -10.41 -10.03
C ARG A 70 3.84 -11.12 -10.90
N GLU A 71 3.98 -12.43 -10.72
CA GLU A 71 4.91 -13.27 -11.50
C GLU A 71 4.49 -13.29 -12.99
N TYR A 72 3.18 -13.31 -13.24
CA TYR A 72 2.64 -13.25 -14.59
C TYR A 72 2.92 -11.90 -15.27
N GLU A 73 2.80 -10.79 -14.54
CA GLU A 73 3.15 -9.44 -15.05
C GLU A 73 4.66 -9.29 -15.30
N LEU A 74 5.50 -9.85 -14.44
CA LEU A 74 6.95 -9.83 -14.58
C LEU A 74 7.41 -10.65 -15.79
N SER A 75 6.74 -11.77 -16.06
CA SER A 75 7.00 -12.61 -17.23
C SER A 75 6.40 -12.06 -18.54
N HIS A 76 5.39 -11.19 -18.46
CA HIS A 76 4.70 -10.58 -19.61
C HIS A 76 4.55 -9.05 -19.42
N PRO A 77 5.62 -8.26 -19.62
CA PRO A 77 5.65 -6.81 -19.35
C PRO A 77 4.75 -5.93 -20.26
N GLY A 78 3.81 -6.51 -21.00
CA GLY A 78 2.97 -5.80 -21.97
C GLY A 78 1.46 -5.91 -21.78
N THR A 79 0.97 -6.70 -20.81
CA THR A 79 -0.45 -7.08 -20.79
C THR A 79 -1.30 -6.33 -19.74
N THR A 80 -0.72 -5.90 -18.61
CA THR A 80 -1.45 -5.13 -17.58
C THR A 80 -0.93 -3.70 -17.35
N ALA A 81 0.13 -3.30 -18.07
CA ALA A 81 0.72 -1.96 -18.03
C ALA A 81 -0.09 -0.90 -18.82
N SER A 82 -1.19 -1.29 -19.46
CA SER A 82 -2.05 -0.39 -20.25
C SER A 82 -3.04 0.44 -19.40
N THR A 83 -2.70 0.75 -18.15
CA THR A 83 -3.48 1.65 -17.29
C THR A 83 -2.65 2.81 -16.70
N SER A 84 -1.42 3.06 -17.15
CA SER A 84 -0.69 4.27 -16.67
C SER A 84 0.40 4.84 -17.59
N ALA A 85 0.37 4.59 -18.91
CA ALA A 85 1.44 5.07 -19.80
C ALA A 85 0.98 5.60 -21.17
N ALA A 86 -0.24 6.15 -21.26
CA ALA A 86 -0.74 6.78 -22.49
C ALA A 86 -0.85 8.31 -22.38
N ALA A 87 0.23 8.98 -21.98
CA ALA A 87 0.46 10.39 -22.29
C ALA A 87 1.93 10.77 -22.03
N VAL A 88 2.87 10.25 -22.84
CA VAL A 88 3.91 11.01 -23.58
C VAL A 88 4.92 10.05 -24.24
N LEU A 89 4.66 9.71 -25.50
CA LEU A 89 5.67 9.35 -26.50
C LEU A 89 5.66 10.53 -27.49
N ALA A 90 6.75 11.09 -28.04
CA ALA A 90 8.04 10.52 -28.37
C ALA A 90 9.05 11.62 -28.72
N ALA A 91 10.34 11.38 -28.43
CA ALA A 91 11.56 11.82 -29.15
C ALA A 91 12.73 11.81 -28.16
N ALA A 92 13.95 11.36 -28.42
CA ALA A 92 14.58 10.69 -29.55
C ALA A 92 15.94 10.18 -29.03
N ALA A 93 16.44 9.12 -29.66
CA ALA A 93 17.74 8.49 -29.49
C ALA A 93 18.94 9.43 -29.23
N ALA A 94 19.78 9.11 -28.23
CA ALA A 94 21.25 9.04 -28.33
C ALA A 94 21.91 8.74 -26.96
N GLU A 95 22.51 7.55 -26.83
CA GLU A 95 23.72 7.32 -26.01
C GLU A 95 24.97 7.91 -26.73
N PRO A 96 26.19 7.90 -26.16
CA PRO A 96 26.66 7.84 -24.75
C PRO A 96 27.77 8.89 -24.46
N VAL A 97 28.19 9.12 -23.20
CA VAL A 97 29.62 9.18 -22.75
C VAL A 97 29.81 9.47 -21.24
N ILE A 98 30.33 8.46 -20.54
CA ILE A 98 31.38 8.44 -19.49
C ILE A 98 31.93 9.78 -18.95
N SER A 99 31.83 10.02 -17.61
CA SER A 99 33.01 9.99 -16.70
C SER A 99 32.71 10.41 -15.24
N PRO A 100 33.51 9.91 -14.26
CA PRO A 100 33.24 10.02 -12.83
C PRO A 100 34.12 11.06 -12.12
N SER A 101 33.58 11.77 -11.12
CA SER A 101 34.25 12.25 -9.91
C SER A 101 33.41 13.31 -9.21
N SER A 102 33.04 13.06 -7.96
CA SER A 102 33.62 13.77 -6.81
C SER A 102 32.99 13.27 -5.53
N GLU A 103 33.82 12.66 -4.70
CA GLU A 103 33.70 12.76 -3.24
C GLU A 103 33.50 14.24 -2.86
N SER A 104 32.51 14.50 -2.01
CA SER A 104 32.65 15.52 -0.98
C SER A 104 31.76 15.14 0.19
N GLU A 105 32.46 14.96 1.30
CA GLU A 105 31.96 14.79 2.64
C GLU A 105 31.18 16.02 3.11
N SER A 106 30.43 15.77 4.20
CA SER A 106 30.05 16.70 5.26
C SER A 106 28.65 17.31 5.25
N GLU A 107 28.05 17.10 6.43
CA GLU A 107 27.22 18.05 7.17
C GLU A 107 25.70 18.12 6.94
N THR A 108 25.01 17.40 7.83
CA THR A 108 23.99 17.93 8.76
C THR A 108 22.81 18.70 8.18
N THR A 109 21.76 17.97 7.80
CA THR A 109 20.36 18.39 7.95
C THR A 109 19.45 17.16 7.95
N PRO A 110 18.76 16.83 9.06
CA PRO A 110 17.76 15.77 9.08
C PRO A 110 16.39 16.35 8.72
N GLU A 111 16.18 16.69 7.45
CA GLU A 111 14.88 17.15 6.91
C GLU A 111 14.58 16.41 5.60
N SER A 112 14.73 15.08 5.61
CA SER A 112 14.21 14.25 4.52
C SER A 112 13.24 13.24 5.11
N THR A 113 11.96 13.58 5.02
CA THR A 113 10.79 12.74 5.29
C THR A 113 10.64 11.62 4.25
N GLY A 114 11.73 10.90 3.97
CA GLY A 114 11.75 9.72 3.13
C GLY A 114 11.68 8.46 4.00
N VAL A 115 10.90 7.48 3.55
CA VAL A 115 10.86 6.14 4.17
C VAL A 115 12.27 5.53 4.17
N LEU A 116 12.82 5.29 5.36
CA LEU A 116 14.09 4.59 5.52
C LEU A 116 13.91 3.09 5.20
N SER A 117 14.93 2.44 4.65
CA SER A 117 14.89 0.98 4.43
C SER A 117 14.96 0.22 5.76
N PHE A 118 14.42 -1.00 5.80
CA PHE A 118 14.39 -1.82 7.03
C PHE A 118 15.79 -2.04 7.63
N ALA A 119 16.80 -2.27 6.78
CA ALA A 119 18.19 -2.44 7.23
C ALA A 119 18.73 -1.16 7.89
N GLN A 120 18.39 0.00 7.35
CA GLN A 120 18.78 1.30 7.90
C GLN A 120 18.11 1.56 9.25
N LEU A 121 16.79 1.32 9.34
CA LEU A 121 16.03 1.42 10.59
C LEU A 121 16.62 0.52 11.68
N LYS A 122 16.91 -0.74 11.35
CA LYS A 122 17.55 -1.68 12.27
C LYS A 122 18.89 -1.16 12.78
N ALA A 123 19.75 -0.66 11.87
CA ALA A 123 21.03 -0.10 12.26
C ALA A 123 20.90 1.13 13.16
N LEU A 124 19.90 2.01 12.93
CA LEU A 124 19.65 3.17 13.78
C LEU A 124 19.19 2.78 15.20
N ILE A 125 18.33 1.78 15.30
CA ILE A 125 17.88 1.23 16.60
C ILE A 125 19.06 0.59 17.34
N GLU A 126 19.83 -0.27 16.66
CA GLU A 126 20.99 -0.95 17.25
C GLU A 126 22.11 0.02 17.67
N SER A 127 22.26 1.13 16.96
CA SER A 127 23.24 2.18 17.30
C SER A 127 22.70 3.23 18.28
N GLY A 128 21.49 3.07 18.82
CA GLY A 128 20.89 3.97 19.80
C GLY A 128 20.57 5.37 19.26
N ARG A 129 20.49 5.52 17.93
CA ARG A 129 20.18 6.79 17.26
C ARG A 129 18.72 6.82 16.81
N GLU A 130 17.84 6.58 17.77
CA GLU A 130 16.38 6.54 17.57
C GLU A 130 15.76 7.91 17.28
N GLU A 131 16.46 9.01 17.60
CA GLU A 131 16.03 10.38 17.25
C GLU A 131 16.04 10.64 15.75
N LEU A 132 16.81 9.87 14.97
CA LEU A 132 16.89 9.98 13.52
C LEU A 132 15.79 9.19 12.79
N ILE A 133 14.95 8.45 13.52
CA ILE A 133 13.88 7.64 12.94
C ILE A 133 12.68 8.55 12.65
N PRO A 134 12.20 8.59 11.39
CA PRO A 134 11.04 9.39 11.04
C PRO A 134 9.81 9.03 11.87
N ASN A 135 9.06 10.05 12.30
CA ASN A 135 7.83 9.92 13.09
C ASN A 135 7.99 9.25 14.47
N ASN A 136 9.21 9.25 15.05
CA ASN A 136 9.40 8.76 16.42
C ASN A 136 8.78 9.73 17.43
N LYS A 137 7.74 9.28 18.16
CA LYS A 137 7.04 10.09 19.17
C LYS A 137 7.51 9.72 20.57
N ILE A 138 7.83 10.73 21.38
CA ILE A 138 8.19 10.55 22.78
C ILE A 138 6.93 10.20 23.57
N ILE A 139 6.88 8.97 24.10
CA ILE A 139 5.83 8.54 25.03
C ILE A 139 6.34 8.87 26.43
N PRO A 140 5.63 9.72 27.21
CA PRO A 140 6.01 9.97 28.59
C PRO A 140 5.89 8.69 29.42
N ASP A 141 6.86 8.43 30.30
CA ASP A 141 6.90 7.28 31.23
C ASP A 141 5.85 7.39 32.37
N GLY A 142 4.91 8.32 32.25
CA GLY A 142 3.89 8.59 33.26
C GLY A 142 2.69 7.67 33.15
N LEU A 143 2.26 7.11 34.27
CA LEU A 143 0.92 6.52 34.38
C LEU A 143 -0.11 7.66 34.31
N ASN A 144 -1.25 7.42 33.65
CA ASN A 144 -2.32 8.40 33.60
C ASN A 144 -2.77 8.76 35.02
N GLU A 145 -2.56 10.02 35.42
CA GLU A 145 -2.89 10.53 36.77
C GLU A 145 -4.39 10.83 36.95
N ALA A 146 -5.18 10.76 35.87
CA ALA A 146 -6.61 10.98 35.96
C ALA A 146 -7.28 9.84 36.74
N GLU A 147 -8.27 10.20 37.55
CA GLU A 147 -9.08 9.20 38.26
C GLU A 147 -9.74 8.25 37.24
N PRO A 148 -9.77 6.94 37.51
CA PRO A 148 -10.40 5.98 36.61
C PRO A 148 -11.88 6.34 36.44
N SER A 149 -12.37 6.22 35.20
CA SER A 149 -13.77 6.53 34.90
C SER A 149 -14.71 5.63 35.69
N THR A 150 -15.55 6.20 36.53
CA THR A 150 -16.59 5.48 37.26
C THR A 150 -17.84 5.31 36.40
N SER A 151 -18.42 4.11 36.37
CA SER A 151 -19.67 3.87 35.63
C SER A 151 -20.82 4.73 36.16
N ALA A 152 -21.37 5.59 35.31
CA ALA A 152 -22.60 6.35 35.58
C ALA A 152 -23.88 5.58 35.19
N ALA A 153 -23.75 4.33 34.72
CA ALA A 153 -24.89 3.56 34.23
C ALA A 153 -25.77 3.08 35.40
N PRO A 154 -27.11 3.28 35.34
CA PRO A 154 -28.01 2.75 36.34
C PRO A 154 -28.01 1.21 36.28
N VAL A 155 -27.99 0.56 37.45
CA VAL A 155 -28.07 -0.89 37.54
C VAL A 155 -29.41 -1.34 36.94
N ARG A 156 -29.34 -2.14 35.86
CA ARG A 156 -30.54 -2.69 35.24
C ARG A 156 -31.23 -3.62 36.24
N LYS A 157 -32.42 -3.22 36.68
CA LYS A 157 -33.27 -4.07 37.52
C LYS A 157 -33.64 -5.33 36.76
N LYS A 158 -33.61 -6.45 37.48
CA LYS A 158 -34.04 -7.74 36.95
C LYS A 158 -35.57 -7.78 36.94
N PRO A 159 -36.20 -8.47 35.99
CA PRO A 159 -37.66 -8.41 35.80
C PRO A 159 -38.47 -8.91 37.01
N TRP A 160 -37.85 -9.67 37.91
CA TRP A 160 -38.47 -10.10 39.18
C TRP A 160 -38.43 -9.03 40.28
N GLU A 161 -37.70 -7.93 40.11
CA GLU A 161 -37.61 -6.83 41.09
C GLU A 161 -38.66 -5.72 40.84
N THR A 162 -39.39 -5.79 39.72
CA THR A 162 -40.43 -4.80 39.34
C THR A 162 -41.86 -5.33 39.49
N ALA A 163 -42.01 -6.56 40.00
CA ALA A 163 -43.30 -7.26 40.08
C ALA A 163 -43.88 -7.26 41.51
N THR A 164 -43.84 -6.12 42.21
CA THR A 164 -44.50 -5.91 43.50
C THR A 164 -45.30 -4.62 43.49
#